data_AF-A0A933GUQ3-F1
#
_entry.id   AF-A0A933GUQ3-F1
#
_cell.length_a   1.000
_cell.length_b   1.000
_cell.length_c   1.000
_cell.angle_alpha   90.00
_cell.angle_beta   90.00
_cell.angle_gamma   90.00
#
_symmetry.space_group_name_H-M   'P 1'
#
loop_
_entity.id
_entity.type
_entity.pdbx_description
1 polymer ?
#
loop_
_entity_poly.entity_id
_entity_poly.type
_entity_poly.pdbx_seq_one_letter_code
_entity_poly.pdbx_strand_id
1 'polypeptide(L)'
;MTGGAAPAEAYLFGASGIHRGERYTLDREASVLGRGEDAHVRLADPQASRHHCEVRRNEGGFLLRDLLSKNGTSVNGLPVSEKLLEQGDEIRIGETVFFFTFRAKVSPSELLSTRERIEFEDLAARVTMARGPLAGGLVGQDEKMKEIYRQIEKIAAVDVPILVRGETGTGKDLVARTIHENSRRRGHPFVPVNCAALPREILESELFGHEKGAFTGAHAARAGLFE
;
A
#
# COMPACT_ATOMS: atom_id res chain seq x y z
N MET A 1 -15.23 -31.08 -15.93
CA MET A 1 -14.19 -30.82 -14.92
C MET A 1 -12.83 -30.91 -15.63
N THR A 2 -12.36 -29.80 -16.18
CA THR A 2 -11.09 -29.74 -16.92
C THR A 2 -9.98 -29.44 -15.93
N GLY A 3 -9.25 -30.47 -15.51
CA GLY A 3 -8.01 -30.34 -14.75
C GLY A 3 -6.93 -29.75 -15.66
N GLY A 4 -6.79 -28.42 -15.66
CA GLY A 4 -5.69 -27.74 -16.33
C GLY A 4 -4.44 -27.81 -15.46
N ALA A 5 -3.30 -28.18 -16.07
CA ALA A 5 -2.02 -28.23 -15.38
C ALA A 5 -1.64 -26.85 -14.81
N ALA A 6 -1.06 -26.84 -13.61
CA ALA A 6 -0.60 -25.62 -12.95
C ALA A 6 0.26 -24.74 -13.88
N PRO A 7 0.05 -23.40 -13.88
CA PRO A 7 0.79 -22.48 -14.73
C PRO A 7 2.31 -22.65 -14.62
N ALA A 8 3.03 -22.39 -15.70
CA ALA A 8 4.47 -22.66 -15.80
C ALA A 8 5.28 -21.81 -14.82
N GLU A 9 4.87 -20.55 -14.67
CA GLU A 9 5.56 -19.54 -13.89
C GLU A 9 4.53 -18.61 -13.25
N ALA A 10 4.75 -18.23 -11.98
CA ALA A 10 3.94 -17.23 -11.31
C ALA A 10 4.80 -16.26 -10.51
N TYR A 11 4.24 -15.08 -10.27
CA TYR A 11 4.97 -13.93 -9.75
C TYR A 11 4.10 -13.10 -8.82
N LEU A 12 4.75 -12.47 -7.84
CA LEU A 12 4.21 -11.36 -7.08
C LEU A 12 4.92 -10.08 -7.50
N PHE A 13 4.14 -9.08 -7.88
CA PHE A 13 4.62 -7.72 -8.16
C PHE A 13 4.35 -6.85 -6.95
N GLY A 14 5.41 -6.33 -6.32
CA GLY A 14 5.21 -5.41 -5.21
C GLY A 14 4.71 -4.06 -5.71
N ALA A 15 3.65 -3.57 -5.08
CA ALA A 15 2.97 -2.32 -5.43
C ALA A 15 3.13 -1.24 -4.35
N SER A 16 3.67 -1.60 -3.18
CA SER A 16 3.90 -0.66 -2.09
C SER A 16 5.24 -0.93 -1.41
N GLY A 17 5.61 -0.03 -0.50
CA GLY A 17 6.75 -0.27 0.35
C GLY A 17 8.07 -0.25 -0.41
N ILE A 18 9.05 -0.98 0.12
CA ILE A 18 10.35 -1.20 -0.56
C ILE A 18 10.22 -2.21 -1.71
N HIS A 19 9.06 -2.86 -1.81
CA HIS A 19 8.77 -3.89 -2.80
C HIS A 19 8.24 -3.27 -4.10
N ARG A 20 8.01 -1.96 -4.15
CA ARG A 20 7.39 -1.31 -5.31
C ARG A 20 8.25 -1.48 -6.57
N GLY A 21 7.66 -2.12 -7.59
CA GLY A 21 8.34 -2.43 -8.85
C GLY A 21 9.20 -3.70 -8.79
N GLU A 22 9.38 -4.28 -7.60
CA GLU A 22 10.08 -5.55 -7.42
C GLU A 22 9.19 -6.72 -7.82
N ARG A 23 9.84 -7.76 -8.35
CA ARG A 23 9.20 -8.99 -8.79
C ARG A 23 9.75 -10.17 -8.01
N TYR A 24 8.86 -10.95 -7.42
CA TYR A 24 9.19 -12.17 -6.70
C TYR A 24 8.64 -13.38 -7.43
N THR A 25 9.50 -14.32 -7.80
CA THR A 25 9.10 -15.56 -8.46
C THR A 25 8.55 -16.56 -7.45
N LEU A 26 7.47 -17.24 -7.82
CA LEU A 26 6.83 -18.31 -7.04
C LEU A 26 7.19 -19.68 -7.63
N ASP A 27 8.48 -20.01 -7.62
CA ASP A 27 9.05 -21.22 -8.22
C ASP A 27 9.10 -22.43 -7.26
N ARG A 28 8.78 -22.22 -5.98
CA ARG A 28 8.79 -23.26 -4.93
C ARG A 28 7.42 -23.92 -4.79
N GLU A 29 7.41 -25.14 -4.23
CA GLU A 29 6.16 -25.78 -3.79
C GLU A 29 5.39 -24.92 -2.79
N ALA A 30 6.11 -24.25 -1.89
CA ALA A 30 5.57 -23.27 -0.96
C ALA A 30 6.51 -22.07 -0.87
N SER A 31 6.02 -20.90 -1.30
CA SER A 31 6.73 -19.63 -1.18
C SER A 31 6.19 -18.88 0.04
N VAL A 32 6.98 -18.84 1.11
CA VAL A 32 6.62 -18.15 2.37
C VAL A 32 6.92 -16.65 2.26
N LEU A 33 5.95 -15.83 2.62
CA LEU A 33 6.07 -14.38 2.78
C LEU A 33 6.03 -14.04 4.28
N GLY A 34 6.92 -13.15 4.72
CA GLY A 34 6.93 -12.70 6.10
C GLY A 34 8.17 -11.87 6.42
N ARG A 35 8.21 -11.27 7.62
CA ARG A 35 9.35 -10.44 8.03
C ARG A 35 10.57 -11.23 8.55
N GLY A 36 10.42 -12.55 8.69
CA GLY A 36 11.49 -13.44 9.14
C GLY A 36 12.60 -13.56 8.10
N GLU A 37 13.81 -13.91 8.54
CA GLU A 37 14.95 -14.10 7.64
C GLU A 37 14.86 -15.39 6.83
N ASP A 38 14.05 -16.32 7.31
CA ASP A 38 13.69 -17.60 6.69
C ASP A 38 12.47 -17.49 5.77
N ALA A 39 11.87 -16.29 5.63
CA ALA A 39 10.87 -16.03 4.61
C ALA A 39 11.52 -15.87 3.23
N HIS A 40 10.93 -16.50 2.22
CA HIS A 40 11.40 -16.44 0.84
C HIS A 40 11.17 -15.05 0.22
N VAL A 41 10.03 -14.44 0.55
CA VAL A 41 9.76 -13.02 0.27
C VAL A 41 9.80 -12.29 1.61
N ARG A 42 10.94 -11.65 1.88
CA ARG A 42 11.15 -10.92 3.13
C ARG A 42 10.39 -9.61 3.11
N LEU A 43 9.41 -9.47 3.98
CA LEU A 43 8.59 -8.27 4.11
C LEU A 43 9.26 -7.28 5.06
N ALA A 44 9.56 -6.06 4.58
CA ALA A 44 9.98 -4.97 5.46
C ALA A 44 8.75 -4.25 6.04
N ASP A 45 7.92 -5.00 6.76
CA ASP A 45 6.66 -4.54 7.32
C ASP A 45 6.57 -4.93 8.81
N PRO A 46 6.52 -3.96 9.73
CA PRO A 46 6.37 -4.22 11.15
C PRO A 46 5.07 -4.95 11.53
N GLN A 47 4.02 -4.81 10.69
CA GLN A 47 2.73 -5.47 10.88
C GLN A 47 2.72 -6.91 10.34
N ALA A 48 3.76 -7.32 9.59
CA ALA A 48 3.90 -8.69 9.15
C ALA A 48 4.34 -9.63 10.28
N SER A 49 3.90 -10.88 10.20
CA SER A 49 4.43 -11.96 11.05
C SER A 49 5.74 -12.47 10.46
N ARG A 50 6.57 -13.16 11.27
CA ARG A 50 7.83 -13.75 10.77
C ARG A 50 7.58 -14.67 9.57
N HIS A 51 6.60 -15.55 9.71
CA HIS A 51 5.90 -16.22 8.61
C HIS A 51 4.47 -15.73 8.64
N HIS A 52 4.04 -15.02 7.61
CA HIS A 52 2.73 -14.38 7.59
C HIS A 52 1.75 -15.15 6.73
N CYS A 53 2.13 -15.42 5.49
CA CYS A 53 1.37 -16.30 4.61
C CYS A 53 2.33 -17.10 3.74
N GLU A 54 1.78 -18.08 3.03
CA GLU A 54 2.48 -18.80 1.99
C GLU A 54 1.63 -18.85 0.73
N VAL A 55 2.29 -18.90 -0.42
CA VAL A 55 1.67 -19.25 -1.68
C VAL A 55 2.17 -20.63 -2.08
N ARG A 56 1.26 -21.61 -2.08
CA ARG A 56 1.54 -22.99 -2.47
C ARG A 56 1.15 -23.25 -3.91
N ARG A 57 2.02 -23.96 -4.62
CA ARG A 57 1.76 -24.41 -5.99
C ARG A 57 1.10 -25.79 -5.95
N ASN A 58 -0.14 -25.87 -6.42
CA ASN A 58 -0.90 -27.11 -6.54
C ASN A 58 -1.24 -27.37 -8.01
N GLU A 59 -1.73 -28.58 -8.34
CA GLU A 59 -2.13 -28.94 -9.72
C GLU A 59 -3.15 -27.96 -10.33
N GLY A 60 -4.05 -27.40 -9.49
CA GLY A 60 -5.10 -26.47 -9.90
C GLY A 60 -4.73 -24.98 -9.87
N GLY A 61 -3.47 -24.62 -9.57
CA GLY A 61 -3.02 -23.21 -9.53
C GLY A 61 -2.21 -22.86 -8.28
N PHE A 62 -2.37 -21.62 -7.81
CA PHE A 62 -1.61 -21.09 -6.68
C PHE A 62 -2.55 -20.76 -5.53
N LEU A 63 -2.36 -21.43 -4.41
CA LEU A 63 -3.19 -21.31 -3.21
C LEU A 63 -2.45 -20.43 -2.20
N LEU A 64 -3.02 -19.26 -1.91
CA LEU A 64 -2.57 -18.43 -0.81
C LEU A 64 -3.18 -18.95 0.49
N ARG A 65 -2.35 -19.08 1.54
CA ARG A 65 -2.78 -19.47 2.88
C ARG A 65 -2.15 -18.56 3.92
N ASP A 66 -2.97 -18.00 4.80
CA ASP A 66 -2.49 -17.29 5.99
C ASP A 66 -1.96 -18.28 7.04
N LEU A 67 -0.81 -17.98 7.63
CA LEU A 67 -0.10 -18.84 8.58
C LEU A 67 -0.40 -18.46 10.03
N LEU A 68 -1.68 -18.21 10.33
CA LEU A 68 -2.16 -17.71 11.63
C LEU A 68 -1.44 -16.42 12.03
N SER A 69 -1.38 -15.50 11.08
CA SER A 69 -0.70 -14.23 11.27
C SER A 69 -1.42 -13.34 12.28
N LYS A 70 -0.70 -12.39 12.89
CA LYS A 70 -1.29 -11.53 13.93
C LYS A 70 -2.39 -10.60 13.37
N ASN A 71 -2.19 -10.10 12.15
CA ASN A 71 -3.03 -9.07 11.53
C ASN A 71 -3.84 -9.59 10.33
N GLY A 72 -3.68 -10.87 9.97
CA GLY A 72 -4.35 -11.50 8.83
C GLY A 72 -3.78 -11.08 7.48
N THR A 73 -4.07 -11.91 6.48
CA THR A 73 -3.86 -11.61 5.07
C THR A 73 -5.19 -11.22 4.43
N SER A 74 -5.18 -10.27 3.50
CA SER A 74 -6.37 -9.94 2.71
C SER A 74 -6.09 -10.03 1.22
N VAL A 75 -7.11 -10.43 0.46
CA VAL A 75 -7.07 -10.47 -1.01
C VAL A 75 -8.25 -9.69 -1.57
N ASN A 76 -7.98 -8.73 -2.45
CA ASN A 76 -8.98 -7.80 -3.00
C ASN A 76 -9.79 -7.08 -1.92
N GLY A 77 -9.14 -6.77 -0.79
CA GLY A 77 -9.74 -6.10 0.37
C GLY A 77 -10.52 -7.01 1.32
N LEU A 78 -10.66 -8.31 1.01
CA LEU A 78 -11.35 -9.28 1.86
C LEU A 78 -10.33 -10.08 2.69
N PRO A 79 -10.48 -10.18 4.02
CA PRO A 79 -9.65 -11.07 4.83
C PRO A 79 -9.82 -12.52 4.42
N VAL A 80 -8.72 -13.26 4.29
CA VAL A 80 -8.74 -14.68 3.89
C VAL A 80 -7.80 -15.50 4.77
N SER A 81 -8.26 -16.70 5.14
CA SER A 81 -7.38 -17.75 5.69
C SER A 81 -6.76 -18.60 4.57
N GLU A 82 -7.51 -18.77 3.47
CA GLU A 82 -7.08 -19.50 2.29
C GLU A 82 -7.82 -18.96 1.05
N LYS A 83 -7.12 -18.81 -0.08
CA LYS A 83 -7.71 -18.41 -1.36
C LYS A 83 -6.91 -18.94 -2.55
N LEU A 84 -7.62 -19.54 -3.51
CA LEU A 84 -7.06 -19.80 -4.84
C LEU A 84 -6.88 -18.44 -5.55
N LEU A 85 -5.64 -18.15 -5.93
CA LEU A 85 -5.27 -16.88 -6.53
C LEU A 85 -5.60 -16.86 -8.02
N GLU A 86 -6.17 -15.75 -8.45
CA GLU A 86 -6.51 -15.45 -9.84
C GLU A 86 -5.61 -14.34 -10.38
N GLN A 87 -5.49 -14.28 -11.70
CA GLN A 87 -4.64 -13.29 -12.36
C GLN A 87 -5.08 -11.86 -11.99
N GLY A 88 -4.16 -11.08 -11.43
CA GLY A 88 -4.41 -9.71 -10.99
C GLY A 88 -4.89 -9.56 -9.55
N ASP A 89 -5.01 -10.63 -8.75
CA ASP A 89 -5.40 -10.53 -7.34
C ASP A 89 -4.46 -9.61 -6.55
N GLU A 90 -5.03 -8.62 -5.83
CA GLU A 90 -4.32 -7.74 -4.89
C GLU A 90 -4.19 -8.45 -3.54
N ILE A 91 -2.97 -8.83 -3.14
CA ILE A 91 -2.66 -9.43 -1.84
C ILE A 91 -2.10 -8.36 -0.92
N ARG A 92 -2.68 -8.19 0.26
CA ARG A 92 -2.23 -7.23 1.27
C ARG A 92 -1.87 -7.90 2.59
N ILE A 93 -0.71 -7.51 3.10
CA ILE A 93 -0.12 -7.92 4.38
C ILE A 93 0.35 -6.65 5.09
N GLY A 94 -0.36 -6.21 6.12
CA GLY A 94 -0.10 -4.91 6.73
C GLY A 94 -0.22 -3.77 5.71
N GLU A 95 0.87 -3.03 5.51
CA GLU A 95 0.98 -1.95 4.49
C GLU A 95 1.58 -2.46 3.17
N THR A 96 2.04 -3.70 3.14
CA THR A 96 2.64 -4.30 1.95
C THR A 96 1.57 -4.86 1.02
N VAL A 97 1.62 -4.47 -0.26
CA VAL A 97 0.68 -4.86 -1.30
C VAL A 97 1.43 -5.52 -2.44
N PHE A 98 0.95 -6.68 -2.86
CA PHE A 98 1.42 -7.40 -4.04
C PHE A 98 0.26 -7.63 -5.02
N PHE A 99 0.58 -7.70 -6.31
CA PHE A 99 -0.33 -8.25 -7.32
C PHE A 99 0.18 -9.61 -7.79
N PHE A 100 -0.71 -10.59 -7.80
CA PHE A 100 -0.39 -11.93 -8.28
C PHE A 100 -0.64 -12.05 -9.79
N THR A 101 0.25 -12.76 -10.48
CA THR A 101 0.11 -13.05 -11.91
C THR A 101 0.84 -14.34 -12.27
N PHE A 102 0.40 -15.00 -13.34
CA PHE A 102 1.02 -16.23 -13.83
C PHE A 102 1.00 -16.30 -15.35
N ARG A 103 1.93 -17.05 -15.92
CA ARG A 103 1.89 -17.44 -17.34
C ARG A 103 1.31 -18.84 -17.47
N ALA A 104 0.19 -18.95 -18.18
CA ALA A 104 -0.35 -20.24 -18.58
C ALA A 104 0.70 -21.00 -19.41
N LYS A 105 0.74 -22.33 -19.25
CA LYS A 105 1.61 -23.21 -20.03
C LYS A 105 0.95 -23.36 -21.41
N VAL A 106 1.22 -22.41 -22.30
CA VAL A 106 0.65 -22.38 -23.64
C VAL A 106 1.29 -23.48 -24.49
N SER A 107 0.47 -24.23 -25.24
CA SER A 107 0.95 -25.25 -26.16
C SER A 107 1.78 -24.60 -27.28
N PRO A 108 2.85 -25.23 -27.81
CA PRO A 108 3.66 -24.67 -28.90
C PRO A 108 2.87 -24.20 -30.14
N SER A 109 1.65 -24.71 -30.34
CA SER A 109 0.74 -24.30 -31.41
C SER A 109 0.04 -22.94 -31.21
N GLU A 110 -0.05 -22.45 -29.97
CA GLU A 110 -0.73 -21.18 -29.62
C GLU A 110 0.26 -20.01 -29.42
N LEU A 111 1.56 -20.30 -29.42
CA LEU A 111 2.68 -19.39 -29.15
C LEU A 111 2.94 -18.30 -30.22
N LEU A 112 2.07 -18.14 -31.21
CA LEU A 112 2.22 -17.19 -32.31
C LEU A 112 1.55 -15.83 -32.09
N SER A 113 1.40 -15.35 -30.86
CA SER A 113 1.03 -13.93 -30.69
C SER A 113 1.83 -13.21 -29.62
N THR A 114 2.50 -12.14 -30.07
CA THR A 114 3.06 -11.01 -29.33
C THR A 114 2.12 -10.42 -28.26
N ARG A 115 0.84 -10.81 -28.21
CA ARG A 115 -0.22 -10.28 -27.34
C ARG A 115 0.02 -10.52 -25.85
N GLU A 116 0.51 -11.70 -25.44
CA GLU A 116 0.66 -12.00 -24.01
C GLU A 116 1.76 -11.17 -23.34
N ARG A 117 2.78 -10.75 -24.10
CA ARG A 117 3.85 -9.86 -23.64
C ARG A 117 3.32 -8.44 -23.44
N ILE A 118 2.44 -8.00 -24.34
CA ILE A 118 1.79 -6.68 -24.32
C ILE A 118 0.80 -6.60 -23.16
N GLU A 119 0.00 -7.65 -22.90
CA GLU A 119 -0.98 -7.65 -21.80
C GLU A 119 -0.34 -7.60 -20.41
N PHE A 120 0.87 -8.14 -20.25
CA PHE A 120 1.61 -8.12 -18.99
C PHE A 120 2.24 -6.75 -18.70
N GLU A 121 2.89 -6.14 -19.69
CA GLU A 121 3.33 -4.75 -19.60
C GLU A 121 2.13 -3.82 -19.42
N ASP A 122 1.02 -4.07 -20.11
CA ASP A 122 -0.22 -3.30 -19.98
C ASP A 122 -0.82 -3.46 -18.58
N LEU A 123 -0.82 -4.64 -17.96
CA LEU A 123 -1.35 -4.81 -16.60
C LEU A 123 -0.43 -4.18 -15.54
N ALA A 124 0.88 -4.40 -15.62
CA ALA A 124 1.84 -3.76 -14.72
C ALA A 124 1.80 -2.24 -14.88
N ALA A 125 1.70 -1.75 -16.11
CA ALA A 125 1.48 -0.33 -16.41
C ALA A 125 0.13 0.13 -15.89
N ARG A 126 -0.98 -0.58 -16.11
CA ARG A 126 -2.33 -0.20 -15.67
C ARG A 126 -2.47 -0.21 -14.15
N VAL A 127 -1.86 -1.14 -13.46
CA VAL A 127 -1.78 -1.17 -11.99
C VAL A 127 -0.95 0.03 -11.49
N THR A 128 0.18 0.31 -12.12
CA THR A 128 1.03 1.48 -11.82
C THR A 128 0.41 2.82 -12.29
N MET A 129 -0.52 2.79 -13.24
CA MET A 129 -1.20 3.97 -13.80
C MET A 129 -2.52 4.26 -13.07
N ALA A 130 -3.20 3.23 -12.56
CA ALA A 130 -4.43 3.33 -11.79
C ALA A 130 -4.21 3.80 -10.35
N ARG A 131 -3.00 3.66 -9.82
CA ARG A 131 -2.53 4.32 -8.60
C ARG A 131 -1.28 5.10 -8.99
N GLY A 132 -1.33 6.44 -8.98
CA GLY A 132 -0.30 7.30 -9.57
C GLY A 132 1.14 6.99 -9.12
N PRO A 133 2.15 7.67 -9.70
CA PRO A 133 3.56 7.33 -9.52
C PRO A 133 4.05 7.36 -8.07
N LEU A 134 3.30 7.92 -7.13
CA LEU A 134 3.64 8.02 -5.71
C LEU A 134 2.74 7.15 -4.83
N ALA A 135 3.29 6.64 -3.73
CA ALA A 135 2.52 5.95 -2.70
C ALA A 135 1.57 6.95 -2.00
N GLY A 136 0.34 6.57 -1.68
CA GLY A 136 -0.63 7.44 -0.98
C GLY A 136 -1.98 7.60 -1.68
N GLY A 137 -2.21 6.85 -2.76
CA GLY A 137 -3.53 6.70 -3.38
C GLY A 137 -3.97 7.86 -4.28
N LEU A 138 -3.11 8.84 -4.55
CA LEU A 138 -3.35 9.86 -5.56
C LEU A 138 -3.39 9.26 -6.96
N VAL A 139 -4.46 9.51 -7.72
CA VAL A 139 -4.65 9.02 -9.09
C VAL A 139 -4.86 10.21 -10.03
N GLY A 140 -4.16 10.20 -11.18
CA GLY A 140 -4.32 11.19 -12.23
C GLY A 140 -3.15 11.18 -13.20
N GLN A 141 -3.41 11.48 -14.48
CA GLN A 141 -2.43 11.35 -15.56
C GLN A 141 -2.26 12.63 -16.39
N ASP A 142 -3.07 13.66 -16.12
CA ASP A 142 -2.95 14.93 -16.81
C ASP A 142 -1.68 15.70 -16.39
N GLU A 143 -1.33 16.72 -17.17
CA GLU A 143 -0.09 17.47 -16.96
C GLU A 143 -0.08 18.25 -15.64
N LYS A 144 -1.26 18.64 -15.12
CA LYS A 144 -1.37 19.30 -13.82
C LYS A 144 -1.10 18.33 -12.68
N MET A 145 -1.59 17.09 -12.78
CA MET A 145 -1.31 16.03 -11.82
C MET A 145 0.17 15.63 -11.83
N LYS A 146 0.81 15.57 -13.00
CA LYS A 146 2.27 15.36 -13.10
C LYS A 146 3.07 16.45 -12.40
N GLU A 147 2.64 17.71 -12.49
CA GLU A 147 3.23 18.81 -11.72
C GLU A 147 3.07 18.59 -10.22
N ILE A 148 1.88 18.22 -9.76
CA ILE A 148 1.61 17.92 -8.35
C ILE A 148 2.52 16.78 -7.86
N TYR A 149 2.68 15.69 -8.62
CA TYR A 149 3.61 14.61 -8.26
C TYR A 149 5.05 15.11 -8.11
N ARG A 150 5.55 15.91 -9.06
CA ARG A 150 6.90 16.51 -8.98
C ARG A 150 7.08 17.43 -7.77
N GLN A 151 6.03 18.16 -7.37
CA GLN A 151 6.06 18.99 -6.17
C GLN A 151 6.09 18.13 -4.89
N ILE A 152 5.29 17.07 -4.84
CA ILE A 152 5.26 16.14 -3.71
C ILE A 152 6.63 15.47 -3.53
N GLU A 153 7.28 15.01 -4.60
CA GLU A 153 8.62 14.41 -4.52
C GLU A 153 9.65 15.38 -3.93
N LYS A 154 9.64 16.63 -4.38
CA LYS A 154 10.56 17.67 -3.87
C LYS A 154 10.31 17.95 -2.39
N ILE A 155 9.05 18.12 -1.99
CA ILE A 155 8.70 18.49 -0.61
C ILE A 155 8.88 17.31 0.36
N ALA A 156 8.68 16.07 -0.09
CA ALA A 156 8.84 14.87 0.73
C ALA A 156 10.29 14.64 1.19
N ALA A 157 11.27 15.19 0.45
CA ALA A 157 12.69 15.10 0.81
C ALA A 157 13.10 16.05 1.95
N VAL A 158 12.27 17.03 2.32
CA VAL A 158 12.59 18.09 3.29
C VAL A 158 11.66 18.07 4.50
N ASP A 159 12.23 18.36 5.68
CA ASP A 159 11.50 18.36 6.94
C ASP A 159 11.01 19.77 7.28
N VAL A 160 9.94 20.20 6.59
CA VAL A 160 9.33 21.52 6.77
C VAL A 160 7.80 21.42 6.92
N PRO A 161 7.13 22.42 7.52
CA PRO A 161 5.67 22.55 7.48
C PRO A 161 5.16 22.79 6.06
N ILE A 162 4.04 22.16 5.70
CA ILE A 162 3.48 22.20 4.35
C ILE A 162 2.00 22.59 4.43
N LEU A 163 1.57 23.52 3.57
CA LEU A 163 0.18 23.90 3.41
C LEU A 163 -0.36 23.41 2.06
N VAL A 164 -1.32 22.49 2.09
CA VAL A 164 -2.00 22.00 0.88
C VAL A 164 -3.29 22.80 0.65
N ARG A 165 -3.42 23.41 -0.52
CA ARG A 165 -4.59 24.22 -0.91
C ARG A 165 -5.35 23.58 -2.08
N GLY A 166 -6.64 23.84 -2.15
CA GLY A 166 -7.52 23.33 -3.21
C GLY A 166 -8.98 23.29 -2.76
N GLU A 167 -9.90 23.16 -3.72
CA GLU A 167 -11.34 23.09 -3.46
C GLU A 167 -11.72 21.82 -2.69
N THR A 168 -12.90 21.82 -2.06
CA THR A 168 -13.43 20.65 -1.37
C THR A 168 -13.55 19.47 -2.34
N GLY A 169 -13.14 18.27 -1.92
CA GLY A 169 -13.19 17.06 -2.76
C GLY A 169 -12.03 16.86 -3.74
N THR A 170 -11.06 17.77 -3.83
CA THR A 170 -9.89 17.64 -4.72
C THR A 170 -8.78 16.69 -4.23
N GLY A 171 -9.05 15.90 -3.18
CA GLY A 171 -8.09 14.89 -2.69
C GLY A 171 -6.91 15.45 -1.87
N LYS A 172 -7.06 16.62 -1.22
CA LYS A 172 -6.00 17.22 -0.37
C LYS A 172 -5.50 16.27 0.73
N ASP A 173 -6.38 15.44 1.28
CA ASP A 173 -6.00 14.45 2.30
C ASP A 173 -5.11 13.34 1.71
N LEU A 174 -5.38 12.95 0.47
CA LEU A 174 -4.53 12.02 -0.28
C LEU A 174 -3.18 12.67 -0.61
N VAL A 175 -3.13 13.97 -0.92
CA VAL A 175 -1.86 14.71 -1.08
C VAL A 175 -1.03 14.67 0.21
N ALA A 176 -1.63 14.97 1.36
CA ALA A 176 -0.94 14.93 2.65
C ALA A 176 -0.41 13.53 2.98
N ARG A 177 -1.24 12.50 2.76
CA ARG A 177 -0.84 11.09 2.93
C ARG A 177 0.28 10.70 1.97
N THR A 178 0.20 11.12 0.73
CA THR A 178 1.22 10.84 -0.29
C THR A 178 2.55 11.50 0.07
N ILE A 179 2.55 12.76 0.55
CA ILE A 179 3.76 13.40 1.07
C ILE A 179 4.35 12.57 2.23
N HIS A 180 3.51 12.16 3.20
CA HIS A 180 3.96 11.36 4.34
C HIS A 180 4.62 10.06 3.91
N GLU A 181 3.94 9.28 3.06
CA GLU A 181 4.39 7.96 2.58
C GLU A 181 5.67 8.02 1.73
N ASN A 182 5.94 9.14 1.06
CA ASN A 182 7.15 9.32 0.25
C ASN A 182 8.24 10.13 0.96
N SER A 183 8.04 10.53 2.22
CA SER A 183 9.00 11.32 3.00
C SER A 183 9.83 10.48 3.97
N ARG A 184 10.76 11.13 4.67
CA ARG A 184 11.49 10.52 5.81
C ARG A 184 10.57 10.09 6.97
N ARG A 185 9.34 10.61 7.02
CA ARG A 185 8.32 10.25 8.02
C ARG A 185 7.60 8.94 7.69
N ARG A 186 7.90 8.34 6.53
CA ARG A 186 7.39 7.02 6.13
C ARG A 186 7.66 5.99 7.23
N GLY A 187 6.62 5.24 7.60
CA GLY A 187 6.67 4.25 8.68
C GLY A 187 6.39 4.81 10.07
N HIS A 188 6.34 6.14 10.24
CA HIS A 188 5.79 6.77 11.45
C HIS A 188 4.27 6.94 11.34
N PRO A 189 3.55 7.08 12.48
CA PRO A 189 2.12 7.30 12.47
C PRO A 189 1.72 8.54 11.65
N PHE A 190 0.76 8.37 10.75
CA PHE A 190 0.06 9.49 10.11
C PHE A 190 -1.17 9.82 10.96
N VAL A 191 -1.17 10.97 11.62
CA VAL A 191 -2.24 11.39 12.54
C VAL A 191 -3.11 12.45 11.87
N PRO A 192 -4.24 12.07 11.23
CA PRO A 192 -5.16 13.05 10.69
C PRO A 192 -5.90 13.74 11.84
N VAL A 193 -5.93 15.08 11.83
CA VAL A 193 -6.68 15.87 12.79
C VAL A 193 -7.79 16.62 12.04
N ASN A 194 -9.04 16.30 12.37
CA ASN A 194 -10.19 17.02 11.82
C ASN A 194 -10.41 18.32 12.60
N CYS A 195 -9.82 19.41 12.14
CA CYS A 195 -9.95 20.71 12.79
C CYS A 195 -11.40 21.24 12.81
N ALA A 196 -12.29 20.79 11.92
CA ALA A 196 -13.71 21.18 11.94
C ALA A 196 -14.49 20.51 13.08
N ALA A 197 -13.98 19.41 13.64
CA ALA A 197 -14.58 18.70 14.76
C ALA A 197 -14.01 19.12 16.13
N LEU A 198 -12.98 19.99 16.15
CA LEU A 198 -12.40 20.51 17.38
C LEU A 198 -13.12 21.81 17.78
N PRO A 199 -13.64 21.91 19.02
CA PRO A 199 -14.11 23.17 19.58
C PRO A 199 -12.98 24.21 19.54
N ARG A 200 -13.31 25.44 19.15
CA ARG A 200 -12.33 26.52 18.92
C ARG A 200 -11.51 26.80 20.19
N GLU A 201 -12.18 26.72 21.34
CA GLU A 201 -11.60 26.95 22.65
C GLU A 201 -10.51 25.92 23.00
N ILE A 202 -10.70 24.66 22.59
CA ILE A 202 -9.73 23.58 22.80
C ILE A 202 -8.53 23.75 21.86
N LEU A 203 -8.78 24.14 20.61
CA LEU A 203 -7.71 24.37 19.64
C LEU A 203 -6.81 25.53 20.07
N GLU A 204 -7.40 26.65 20.49
CA GLU A 204 -6.64 27.81 21.01
C GLU A 204 -5.86 27.44 22.27
N SER A 205 -6.49 26.69 23.18
CA SER A 205 -5.87 26.19 24.41
C SER A 205 -4.67 25.26 24.16
N GLU A 206 -4.72 24.35 23.18
CA GLU A 206 -3.59 23.45 22.89
C GLU A 206 -2.46 24.16 22.12
N LEU A 207 -2.77 25.15 21.27
CA LEU A 207 -1.77 25.88 20.49
C LEU A 207 -1.06 26.96 21.31
N PHE A 208 -1.80 27.74 22.09
CA PHE A 208 -1.30 28.93 22.80
C PHE A 208 -1.31 28.78 24.31
N GLY A 209 -1.84 27.68 24.84
CA GLY A 209 -2.00 27.50 26.27
C GLY A 209 -3.24 28.21 26.80
N HIS A 210 -3.50 28.03 28.08
CA HIS A 210 -4.56 28.72 28.79
C HIS A 210 -4.25 28.82 30.28
N GLU A 211 -4.78 29.86 30.92
CA GLU A 211 -4.79 29.97 32.37
C GLU A 211 -6.00 29.23 32.97
N LYS A 212 -5.88 28.86 34.25
CA LYS A 212 -6.96 28.21 35.00
C LYS A 212 -8.23 29.07 34.95
N GLY A 213 -9.33 28.49 34.46
CA GLY A 213 -10.63 29.17 34.36
C GLY A 213 -10.92 29.90 33.05
N ALA A 214 -10.05 29.79 32.04
CA ALA A 214 -10.26 30.43 30.73
C ALA A 214 -11.54 29.95 29.99
N PHE A 215 -11.99 28.72 30.24
CA PHE A 215 -13.24 28.14 29.72
C PHE A 215 -13.81 27.07 30.66
N THR A 216 -15.04 26.63 30.43
CA THR A 216 -15.68 25.55 31.20
C THR A 216 -14.92 24.23 31.01
N GLY A 217 -14.21 23.79 32.06
CA GLY A 217 -13.31 22.63 32.05
C GLY A 217 -11.82 22.94 32.25
N ALA A 218 -11.42 24.22 32.24
CA ALA A 218 -10.04 24.66 32.47
C ALA A 218 -9.64 24.61 33.96
N HIS A 219 -9.49 23.40 34.51
CA HIS A 219 -9.23 23.17 35.94
C HIS A 219 -7.79 23.53 36.39
N ALA A 220 -6.85 23.60 35.45
CA ALA A 220 -5.45 23.97 35.67
C ALA A 220 -4.92 24.75 34.46
N ALA A 221 -3.88 25.57 34.67
CA ALA A 221 -3.20 26.25 33.57
C ALA A 221 -2.33 25.25 32.79
N ARG A 222 -2.21 25.45 31.48
CA ARG A 222 -1.42 24.59 30.59
C ARG A 222 -0.70 25.44 29.55
N ALA A 223 0.60 25.20 29.37
CA ALA A 223 1.39 25.83 28.30
C ALA A 223 1.01 25.25 26.93
N GLY A 224 1.00 26.10 25.91
CA GLY A 224 0.64 25.74 24.54
C GLY A 224 1.77 25.09 23.76
N LEU A 225 1.45 24.51 22.61
CA LEU A 225 2.42 23.90 21.68
C LEU A 225 3.44 24.91 21.11
N PHE A 226 3.11 26.21 21.13
CA PHE A 226 3.99 27.30 20.66
C PHE A 226 4.71 28.07 21.78
N GLU A 227 4.54 27.69 23.06
CA GLU A 227 5.26 28.23 24.23
C GLU A 227 6.36 27.28 24.72
#